data_AF-A0A924SPG2-F1
#
_entry.id   AF-A0A924SPG2-F1
#
_cell.length_a   1.000
_cell.length_b   1.000
_cell.length_c   1.000
_cell.angle_alpha   90.00
_cell.angle_beta   90.00
_cell.angle_gamma   90.00
#
_symmetry.space_group_name_H-M   'P 1'
#
loop_
_entity.id
_entity.type
_entity.pdbx_description
1 polymer ?
#
loop_
_entity_poly.entity_id
_entity_poly.type
_entity_poly.pdbx_seq_one_letter_code
_entity_poly.pdbx_strand_id
1 'polypeptide(L)'
;RKVPFFIENENTTSRYLTGSDFDPESIQVVGGEWWIGDEFGPYILRVTPQGKVLGVVETVVDGKPARSPDHYMNARLPNYPSDAVFEVRRSGGFEPMAQSIDGKTVYPMFEWPLWDAQAKAQEARNGKPFTRILELDVASQRYTERQWKYQFEAAGNVASDFQMLTTNTGLVIERDDASEGAGPGCPNAPRTDCFTRPASFKRVYKIDFSQLDADGFVKKVAFIDLTKISNPKLLAKRGPNEANFVLPHLGPEGLTVVDARHIVLVNDNNFPFSSGRTIGQPDDNELTLLDISALVDAK
;
A
#
# COMPACT_ATOMS: atom_id res chain seq x y z
N ARG A 1 -29.52 1.23 -0.99
CA ARG A 1 -28.35 0.69 -1.72
C ARG A 1 -27.10 0.96 -0.87
N LYS A 2 -26.18 0.00 -0.70
CA LYS A 2 -24.97 0.19 0.13
C LYS A 2 -23.75 0.62 -0.71
N VAL A 3 -23.61 0.05 -1.90
CA VAL A 3 -22.73 0.51 -2.98
C VAL A 3 -23.49 1.57 -3.79
N PRO A 4 -22.92 2.77 -4.06
CA PRO A 4 -23.67 3.87 -4.68
C PRO A 4 -23.84 3.74 -6.21
N PHE A 5 -23.20 2.76 -6.84
CA PHE A 5 -23.22 2.52 -8.29
C PHE A 5 -23.72 1.10 -8.65
N PHE A 6 -23.86 0.84 -9.94
CA PHE A 6 -24.27 -0.46 -10.48
C PHE A 6 -23.11 -1.45 -10.39
N ILE A 7 -23.34 -2.55 -9.67
CA ILE A 7 -22.39 -3.65 -9.60
C ILE A 7 -22.65 -4.64 -10.73
N GLU A 8 -21.63 -5.35 -11.19
CA GLU A 8 -21.71 -6.27 -12.32
C GLU A 8 -22.86 -7.27 -12.18
N ASN A 9 -22.99 -7.87 -10.99
CA ASN A 9 -23.99 -8.88 -10.69
C ASN A 9 -25.29 -8.32 -10.05
N GLU A 10 -25.63 -7.04 -10.25
CA GLU A 10 -26.79 -6.36 -9.62
C GLU A 10 -28.11 -7.12 -9.84
N ASN A 11 -28.27 -7.73 -11.02
CA ASN A 11 -29.50 -8.44 -11.43
C ASN A 11 -29.55 -9.91 -10.97
N THR A 12 -28.54 -10.39 -10.23
CA THR A 12 -28.54 -11.74 -9.67
C THR A 12 -29.14 -11.73 -8.26
N THR A 13 -29.62 -12.89 -7.77
CA THR A 13 -30.12 -12.99 -6.38
C THR A 13 -29.00 -12.78 -5.36
N SER A 14 -27.80 -13.32 -5.63
CA SER A 14 -26.67 -13.30 -4.68
C SER A 14 -25.89 -11.99 -4.69
N ARG A 15 -25.82 -11.29 -5.83
CA ARG A 15 -25.15 -9.99 -5.99
C ARG A 15 -23.69 -9.99 -5.53
N TYR A 16 -22.94 -11.03 -5.91
CA TYR A 16 -21.52 -11.11 -5.60
C TYR A 16 -20.75 -9.98 -6.28
N LEU A 17 -19.83 -9.36 -5.55
CA LEU A 17 -18.91 -8.37 -6.09
C LEU A 17 -17.82 -9.06 -6.90
N THR A 18 -17.31 -8.38 -7.92
CA THR A 18 -16.20 -8.80 -8.76
C THR A 18 -15.10 -7.73 -8.79
N GLY A 19 -13.92 -8.07 -9.33
CA GLY A 19 -12.84 -7.09 -9.53
C GLY A 19 -13.18 -5.91 -10.46
N SER A 20 -14.32 -5.97 -11.15
CA SER A 20 -14.88 -4.83 -11.90
C SER A 20 -15.62 -3.82 -11.01
N ASP A 21 -16.03 -4.22 -9.80
CA ASP A 21 -16.79 -3.38 -8.88
C ASP A 21 -15.86 -2.63 -7.91
N PHE A 22 -14.85 -3.33 -7.41
CA PHE A 22 -13.87 -2.85 -6.44
C PHE A 22 -12.56 -3.60 -6.66
N ASP A 23 -11.46 -2.96 -6.26
CA ASP A 23 -10.11 -3.51 -6.22
C ASP A 23 -9.57 -3.46 -4.78
N PRO A 24 -9.87 -4.49 -3.96
CA PRO A 24 -9.54 -4.51 -2.54
C PRO A 24 -8.05 -4.81 -2.29
N GLU A 25 -7.34 -3.87 -1.65
CA GLU A 25 -5.88 -4.01 -1.47
C GLU A 25 -5.42 -3.99 0.00
N SER A 26 -6.22 -3.41 0.91
CA SER A 26 -5.90 -3.43 2.34
C SER A 26 -7.08 -3.88 3.19
N ILE A 27 -6.79 -4.39 4.40
CA ILE A 27 -7.81 -4.82 5.34
C ILE A 27 -7.43 -4.55 6.80
N GLN A 28 -8.40 -4.06 7.57
CA GLN A 28 -8.32 -3.90 9.02
C GLN A 28 -9.59 -4.43 9.68
N VAL A 29 -9.45 -5.14 10.79
CA VAL A 29 -10.60 -5.65 11.56
C VAL A 29 -10.83 -4.75 12.77
N VAL A 30 -11.90 -3.96 12.71
CA VAL A 30 -12.24 -2.98 13.74
C VAL A 30 -13.57 -3.39 14.39
N GLY A 31 -13.51 -3.81 15.65
CA GLY A 31 -14.67 -4.36 16.33
C GLY A 31 -15.20 -5.61 15.62
N GLY A 32 -16.43 -5.55 15.12
CA GLY A 32 -17.08 -6.65 14.38
C GLY A 32 -17.09 -6.49 12.86
N GLU A 33 -16.43 -5.47 12.33
CA GLU A 33 -16.46 -5.14 10.89
C GLU A 33 -15.06 -5.20 10.29
N TRP A 34 -14.99 -5.58 9.02
CA TRP A 34 -13.77 -5.49 8.22
C TRP A 34 -13.83 -4.22 7.39
N TRP A 35 -12.79 -3.42 7.52
CA TRP A 35 -12.59 -2.18 6.81
C TRP A 35 -11.56 -2.45 5.73
N ILE A 36 -11.91 -2.18 4.49
CA ILE A 36 -11.12 -2.59 3.33
C ILE A 36 -10.84 -1.34 2.50
N GLY A 37 -9.56 -1.09 2.19
CA GLY A 37 -9.15 -0.06 1.26
C GLY A 37 -9.30 -0.55 -0.17
N ASP A 38 -9.82 0.32 -1.02
CA ASP A 38 -9.96 0.10 -2.46
C ASP A 38 -8.93 0.94 -3.22
N GLU A 39 -8.34 0.39 -4.27
CA GLU A 39 -7.30 1.05 -5.05
C GLU A 39 -7.86 1.88 -6.21
N PHE A 40 -8.85 1.32 -6.92
CA PHE A 40 -9.34 1.88 -8.17
C PHE A 40 -10.24 3.09 -7.98
N GLY A 41 -11.19 3.07 -7.05
CA GLY A 41 -12.09 4.17 -6.82
C GLY A 41 -11.86 4.85 -5.47
N PRO A 42 -10.61 4.99 -5.01
CA PRO A 42 -10.23 4.91 -3.61
C PRO A 42 -11.38 5.11 -2.64
N TYR A 43 -11.84 4.02 -2.06
CA TYR A 43 -12.91 3.99 -1.07
C TYR A 43 -12.44 3.26 0.18
N ILE A 44 -13.19 3.45 1.26
CA ILE A 44 -13.15 2.53 2.39
C ILE A 44 -14.46 1.74 2.44
N LEU A 45 -14.35 0.45 2.17
CA LEU A 45 -15.46 -0.50 2.25
C LEU A 45 -15.59 -0.98 3.69
N ARG A 46 -16.83 -1.04 4.16
CA ARG A 46 -17.15 -1.72 5.41
C ARG A 46 -17.90 -2.99 5.09
N VAL A 47 -17.45 -4.12 5.61
CA VAL A 47 -18.09 -5.42 5.40
C VAL A 47 -18.22 -6.21 6.71
N THR A 48 -19.22 -7.08 6.77
CA THR A 48 -19.31 -8.10 7.82
C THR A 48 -18.20 -9.16 7.65
N PRO A 49 -17.91 -10.00 8.66
CA PRO A 49 -16.96 -11.11 8.53
C PRO A 49 -17.35 -12.16 7.46
N GLN A 50 -18.58 -12.11 6.95
CA GLN A 50 -19.06 -12.96 5.85
C GLN A 50 -19.03 -12.25 4.48
N GLY A 51 -18.38 -11.09 4.38
CA GLY A 51 -18.22 -10.34 3.12
C GLY A 51 -19.43 -9.52 2.67
N LYS A 52 -20.50 -9.40 3.47
CA LYS A 52 -21.64 -8.52 3.14
C LYS A 52 -21.27 -7.05 3.34
N VAL A 53 -21.45 -6.24 2.30
CA VAL A 53 -21.20 -4.79 2.34
C VAL A 53 -22.19 -4.07 3.25
N LEU A 54 -21.65 -3.29 4.18
CA LEU A 54 -22.36 -2.43 5.12
C LEU A 54 -22.40 -0.97 4.65
N GLY A 55 -21.39 -0.53 3.90
CA GLY A 55 -21.29 0.80 3.28
C GLY A 55 -19.98 1.01 2.53
N VAL A 56 -19.93 2.08 1.74
CA VAL A 56 -18.77 2.58 1.01
C VAL A 56 -18.54 4.02 1.46
N VAL A 57 -17.34 4.34 1.94
CA VAL A 57 -16.97 5.69 2.36
C VAL A 57 -16.16 6.34 1.25
N GLU A 58 -16.68 7.44 0.71
CA GLU A 58 -16.01 8.28 -0.30
C GLU A 58 -14.76 8.94 0.30
N THR A 59 -13.67 8.94 -0.47
CA THR A 59 -12.43 9.55 -0.04
C THR A 59 -12.47 11.07 -0.12
N VAL A 60 -12.03 11.71 0.96
CA VAL A 60 -11.93 13.16 1.09
C VAL A 60 -10.52 13.53 1.53
N VAL A 61 -9.88 14.43 0.76
CA VAL A 61 -8.57 15.02 1.07
C VAL A 61 -8.76 16.53 1.09
N ASP A 62 -8.33 17.20 2.17
CA ASP A 62 -8.47 18.65 2.33
C ASP A 62 -9.91 19.17 2.09
N GLY A 63 -10.91 18.40 2.54
CA GLY A 63 -12.33 18.71 2.38
C GLY A 63 -12.89 18.54 0.96
N LYS A 64 -12.11 18.00 0.03
CA LYS A 64 -12.51 17.77 -1.37
C LYS A 64 -12.50 16.28 -1.69
N PRO A 65 -13.39 15.80 -2.59
CA PRO A 65 -13.31 14.44 -3.09
C PRO A 65 -11.94 14.19 -3.74
N ALA A 66 -11.33 13.04 -3.47
CA ALA A 66 -10.15 12.57 -4.19
C ALA A 66 -10.51 11.30 -4.95
N ARG A 67 -10.39 11.34 -6.28
CA ARG A 67 -10.89 10.27 -7.15
C ARG A 67 -9.84 9.85 -8.14
N SER A 68 -9.84 8.57 -8.50
CA SER A 68 -9.09 8.06 -9.65
C SER A 68 -9.95 8.05 -10.92
N PRO A 69 -9.35 7.87 -12.12
CA PRO A 69 -10.09 7.66 -13.36
C PRO A 69 -11.19 6.58 -13.30
N ASP A 70 -11.03 5.56 -12.47
CA ASP A 70 -11.94 4.40 -12.40
C ASP A 70 -13.07 4.58 -11.36
N HIS A 71 -13.04 5.69 -10.62
CA HIS A 71 -14.12 6.06 -9.70
C HIS A 71 -15.46 6.19 -10.47
N TYR A 72 -16.57 5.68 -9.91
CA TYR A 72 -17.86 5.59 -10.62
C TYR A 72 -18.42 6.95 -11.09
N MET A 73 -18.01 8.05 -10.45
CA MET A 73 -18.37 9.41 -10.87
C MET A 73 -17.62 9.91 -12.10
N ASN A 74 -16.47 9.32 -12.42
CA ASN A 74 -15.68 9.63 -13.61
C ASN A 74 -16.13 8.82 -14.85
N ALA A 75 -17.02 7.84 -14.67
CA ALA A 75 -17.68 7.15 -15.77
C ALA A 75 -18.67 8.05 -16.55
N ARG A 76 -18.96 9.26 -16.06
CA ARG A 76 -19.87 10.21 -16.72
C ARG A 76 -19.06 11.24 -17.50
N LEU A 77 -19.13 11.16 -18.83
CA LEU A 77 -18.54 12.17 -19.69
C LEU A 77 -19.32 13.50 -19.59
N PRO A 78 -18.63 14.65 -19.66
CA PRO A 78 -19.27 15.94 -19.80
C PRO A 78 -20.00 16.07 -21.15
N ASN A 79 -20.95 17.00 -21.25
CA ASN A 79 -21.74 17.26 -22.47
C ASN A 79 -20.88 17.71 -23.67
N TYR A 80 -19.69 18.25 -23.41
CA TYR A 80 -18.74 18.70 -24.41
C TYR A 80 -17.37 18.08 -24.11
N PRO A 81 -16.52 17.81 -25.12
CA PRO A 81 -15.17 17.31 -24.90
C PRO A 81 -14.37 18.25 -23.97
N SER A 82 -13.74 17.68 -22.95
CA SER A 82 -12.83 18.37 -22.04
C SER A 82 -11.80 17.39 -21.49
N ASP A 83 -10.76 17.90 -20.83
CA ASP A 83 -9.81 17.08 -20.09
C ASP A 83 -10.54 16.34 -18.95
N ALA A 84 -10.15 15.09 -18.72
CA ALA A 84 -10.56 14.35 -17.53
C ALA A 84 -9.82 14.89 -16.31
N VAL A 85 -10.52 15.02 -15.18
CA VAL A 85 -9.95 15.53 -13.93
C VAL A 85 -10.03 14.44 -12.87
N PHE A 86 -8.87 14.08 -12.33
CA PHE A 86 -8.72 13.11 -11.25
C PHE A 86 -7.47 13.48 -10.43
N GLU A 87 -7.55 13.29 -9.11
CA GLU A 87 -6.50 13.63 -8.15
C GLU A 87 -5.63 12.42 -7.81
N VAL A 88 -6.20 11.22 -7.94
CA VAL A 88 -5.54 9.95 -7.60
C VAL A 88 -5.19 9.25 -8.90
N ARG A 89 -3.97 8.72 -8.99
CA ARG A 89 -3.55 7.90 -10.13
C ARG A 89 -4.45 6.65 -10.22
N ARG A 90 -4.76 6.18 -11.43
CA ARG A 90 -5.30 4.82 -11.62
C ARG A 90 -4.32 3.83 -11.00
N SER A 91 -4.83 2.85 -10.25
CA SER A 91 -4.00 1.95 -9.45
C SER A 91 -3.03 2.75 -8.59
N GLY A 92 -3.59 3.41 -7.59
CA GLY A 92 -2.84 4.26 -6.68
C GLY A 92 -3.64 4.74 -5.47
N GLY A 93 -4.72 4.01 -5.17
CA GLY A 93 -5.60 4.23 -4.03
C GLY A 93 -5.04 3.62 -2.76
N PHE A 94 -5.91 2.99 -1.98
CA PHE A 94 -5.59 2.54 -0.62
C PHE A 94 -5.06 1.11 -0.54
N GLU A 95 -3.87 0.90 -1.10
CA GLU A 95 -3.10 -0.33 -0.91
C GLU A 95 -2.50 -0.41 0.51
N PRO A 96 -1.97 0.68 1.11
CA PRO A 96 -1.64 0.68 2.53
C PRO A 96 -2.78 1.19 3.43
N MET A 97 -3.05 0.48 4.52
CA MET A 97 -3.94 0.98 5.58
C MET A 97 -3.62 0.37 6.94
N ALA A 98 -3.52 1.23 7.96
CA ALA A 98 -3.42 0.81 9.35
C ALA A 98 -4.71 1.08 10.14
N GLN A 99 -4.82 0.50 11.34
CA GLN A 99 -5.79 0.94 12.36
C GLN A 99 -5.07 1.50 13.60
N SER A 100 -5.74 2.39 14.35
CA SER A 100 -5.25 2.83 15.65
C SER A 100 -5.25 1.67 16.65
N ILE A 101 -4.34 1.73 17.63
CA ILE A 101 -4.25 0.69 18.68
C ILE A 101 -5.55 0.55 19.47
N ASP A 102 -6.32 1.64 19.62
CA ASP A 102 -7.62 1.63 20.30
C ASP A 102 -8.81 1.36 19.37
N GLY A 103 -8.58 1.14 18.07
CA GLY A 103 -9.59 0.80 17.07
C GLY A 103 -10.61 1.91 16.77
N LYS A 104 -10.36 3.15 17.21
CA LYS A 104 -11.26 4.28 16.93
C LYS A 104 -11.04 4.91 15.56
N THR A 105 -9.90 4.63 14.95
CA THR A 105 -9.48 5.28 13.73
C THR A 105 -8.86 4.26 12.79
N VAL A 106 -9.09 4.41 11.50
CA VAL A 106 -8.28 3.77 10.45
C VAL A 106 -7.51 4.83 9.68
N TYR A 107 -6.33 4.45 9.21
CA TYR A 107 -5.38 5.33 8.57
C TYR A 107 -5.08 4.84 7.15
N PRO A 108 -6.01 5.02 6.21
CA PRO A 108 -5.74 4.70 4.82
C PRO A 108 -4.71 5.67 4.25
N MET A 109 -3.82 5.13 3.43
CA MET A 109 -2.70 5.84 2.83
C MET A 109 -2.72 5.57 1.33
N PHE A 110 -2.40 6.55 0.50
CA PHE A 110 -2.31 6.32 -0.94
C PHE A 110 -1.00 5.60 -1.28
N GLU A 111 -1.05 4.63 -2.18
CA GLU A 111 0.14 3.97 -2.73
C GLU A 111 1.07 4.98 -3.42
N TRP A 112 0.48 5.86 -4.25
CA TRP A 112 1.18 6.87 -5.04
C TRP A 112 0.96 8.31 -4.53
N PRO A 113 1.88 9.24 -4.87
CA PRO A 113 1.64 10.67 -4.73
C PRO A 113 0.37 11.11 -5.48
N LEU A 114 -0.38 12.04 -4.88
CA LEU A 114 -1.52 12.67 -5.55
C LEU A 114 -1.06 13.59 -6.69
N TRP A 115 -1.96 13.87 -7.63
CA TRP A 115 -1.76 14.86 -8.68
C TRP A 115 -2.07 16.27 -8.18
N ASP A 116 -1.10 17.17 -8.30
CA ASP A 116 -1.28 18.60 -8.09
C ASP A 116 -1.62 19.28 -9.43
N ALA A 117 -2.91 19.62 -9.60
CA ALA A 117 -3.41 20.28 -10.80
C ALA A 117 -2.81 21.68 -11.02
N GLN A 118 -2.42 22.39 -9.96
CA GLN A 118 -1.81 23.72 -10.05
C GLN A 118 -0.34 23.60 -10.50
N ALA A 119 0.40 22.67 -9.92
CA ALA A 119 1.80 22.41 -10.31
C ALA A 119 1.92 21.63 -11.62
N LYS A 120 0.84 20.97 -12.07
CA LYS A 120 0.81 20.01 -13.19
C LYS A 120 1.86 18.91 -13.03
N ALA A 121 1.97 18.40 -11.82
CA ALA A 121 2.92 17.36 -11.44
C ALA A 121 2.37 16.55 -10.27
N GLN A 122 3.01 15.42 -9.98
CA GLN A 122 2.79 14.72 -8.71
C GLN A 122 3.22 15.61 -7.54
N GLU A 123 2.53 15.45 -6.41
CA GLU A 123 2.89 16.08 -5.16
C GLU A 123 4.33 15.73 -4.77
N ALA A 124 5.14 16.78 -4.58
CA ALA A 124 6.54 16.65 -4.26
C ALA A 124 7.02 17.79 -3.37
N ARG A 125 8.03 17.50 -2.55
CA ARG A 125 8.77 18.50 -1.78
C ARG A 125 10.25 18.35 -2.04
N ASN A 126 10.93 19.44 -2.37
CA ASN A 126 12.37 19.45 -2.69
C ASN A 126 12.75 18.41 -3.76
N GLY A 127 11.89 18.23 -4.78
CA GLY A 127 12.11 17.27 -5.87
C GLY A 127 11.86 15.80 -5.52
N LYS A 128 11.46 15.48 -4.29
CA LYS A 128 11.06 14.13 -3.88
C LYS A 128 9.54 14.02 -3.75
N PRO A 129 8.89 13.05 -4.42
CA PRO A 129 7.46 12.84 -4.26
C PRO A 129 7.06 12.45 -2.84
N PHE A 130 5.81 12.67 -2.49
CA PHE A 130 5.24 12.21 -1.23
C PHE A 130 3.80 11.74 -1.41
N THR A 131 3.38 10.84 -0.53
CA THR A 131 1.98 10.42 -0.41
C THR A 131 1.37 10.88 0.91
N ARG A 132 0.06 10.69 1.07
CA ARG A 132 -0.71 11.13 2.23
C ARG A 132 -1.28 9.94 2.99
N ILE A 133 -1.25 10.05 4.31
CA ILE A 133 -1.91 9.16 5.28
C ILE A 133 -3.10 9.96 5.84
N LEU A 134 -4.31 9.46 5.66
CA LEU A 134 -5.53 10.15 6.09
C LEU A 134 -6.00 9.61 7.44
N GLU A 135 -6.73 10.42 8.21
CA GLU A 135 -7.40 9.96 9.43
C GLU A 135 -8.90 9.76 9.17
N LEU A 136 -9.39 8.52 9.31
CA LEU A 136 -10.81 8.20 9.23
C LEU A 136 -11.35 7.75 10.59
N ASP A 137 -12.30 8.50 11.14
CA ASP A 137 -12.97 8.13 12.38
C ASP A 137 -13.98 7.00 12.14
N VAL A 138 -13.83 5.90 12.89
CA VAL A 138 -14.59 4.66 12.72
C VAL A 138 -16.06 4.84 13.10
N ALA A 139 -16.32 5.62 14.14
CA ALA A 139 -17.67 5.79 14.69
C ALA A 139 -18.55 6.64 13.77
N SER A 140 -18.03 7.75 13.29
CA SER A 140 -18.73 8.68 12.40
C SER A 140 -18.62 8.29 10.93
N GLN A 141 -17.66 7.42 10.56
CA GLN A 141 -17.37 7.00 9.19
C GLN A 141 -16.97 8.18 8.31
N ARG A 142 -16.19 9.11 8.85
CA ARG A 142 -15.81 10.35 8.18
C ARG A 142 -14.32 10.61 8.32
N TYR A 143 -13.75 11.14 7.25
CA TYR A 143 -12.40 11.67 7.28
C TYR A 143 -12.38 12.90 8.18
N THR A 144 -11.37 12.98 9.05
CA THR A 144 -11.12 14.16 9.87
C THR A 144 -10.28 15.15 9.07
N GLU A 145 -9.99 16.31 9.67
CA GLU A 145 -9.04 17.27 9.09
C GLU A 145 -7.58 16.82 9.25
N ARG A 146 -7.31 15.81 10.08
CA ARG A 146 -5.95 15.31 10.32
C ARG A 146 -5.51 14.40 9.17
N GLN A 147 -4.30 14.65 8.71
CA GLN A 147 -3.60 13.83 7.75
C GLN A 147 -2.10 14.09 7.91
N TRP A 148 -1.30 13.21 7.36
CA TRP A 148 0.15 13.28 7.41
C TRP A 148 0.75 13.05 6.02
N LYS A 149 1.97 13.54 5.82
CA LYS A 149 2.72 13.33 4.58
C LYS A 149 3.84 12.33 4.80
N TYR A 150 3.99 11.39 3.88
CA TYR A 150 5.07 10.42 3.84
C TYR A 150 5.93 10.69 2.61
N GLN A 151 7.16 11.15 2.80
CA GLN A 151 8.07 11.47 1.69
C GLN A 151 8.79 10.20 1.22
N PHE A 152 8.67 9.89 -0.07
CA PHE A 152 9.40 8.78 -0.68
C PHE A 152 10.90 9.07 -0.78
N GLU A 153 11.72 8.03 -0.76
CA GLU A 153 13.17 8.17 -0.94
C GLU A 153 13.54 8.61 -2.35
N ALA A 154 12.81 8.11 -3.34
CA ALA A 154 13.04 8.34 -4.76
C ALA A 154 11.72 8.45 -5.54
N ALA A 155 11.78 9.08 -6.72
CA ALA A 155 10.66 9.07 -7.65
C ALA A 155 10.47 7.66 -8.25
N GLY A 156 9.22 7.21 -8.36
CA GLY A 156 8.88 5.85 -8.79
C GLY A 156 8.88 4.82 -7.65
N ASN A 157 9.14 5.24 -6.42
CA ASN A 157 8.82 4.44 -5.24
C ASN A 157 7.34 4.58 -4.90
N VAL A 158 6.81 3.52 -4.29
CA VAL A 158 5.42 3.39 -3.85
C VAL A 158 5.37 2.87 -2.42
N ALA A 159 4.23 3.09 -1.76
CA ALA A 159 3.94 2.50 -0.46
C ALA A 159 2.97 1.32 -0.64
N SER A 160 3.32 0.15 -0.11
CA SER A 160 2.56 -1.08 -0.38
C SER A 160 1.81 -1.65 0.82
N ASP A 161 2.23 -1.39 2.06
CA ASP A 161 1.39 -1.68 3.22
C ASP A 161 1.80 -0.80 4.40
N PHE A 162 0.89 -0.63 5.36
CA PHE A 162 1.02 0.22 6.52
C PHE A 162 0.35 -0.40 7.75
N GLN A 163 1.09 -0.55 8.85
CA GLN A 163 0.54 -0.99 10.14
C GLN A 163 0.99 -0.08 11.29
N MET A 164 0.12 0.16 12.28
CA MET A 164 0.54 0.81 13.52
C MET A 164 1.28 -0.18 14.41
N LEU A 165 2.41 0.27 14.98
CA LEU A 165 3.19 -0.49 15.96
C LEU A 165 2.88 -0.05 17.40
N THR A 166 2.65 1.26 17.58
CA THR A 166 2.22 1.87 18.85
C THR A 166 1.21 2.98 18.56
N THR A 167 0.75 3.72 19.56
CA THR A 167 -0.10 4.90 19.34
C THR A 167 0.56 5.97 18.47
N ASN A 168 1.91 6.05 18.47
CA ASN A 168 2.63 7.14 17.81
C ASN A 168 3.54 6.66 16.67
N THR A 169 3.77 5.36 16.55
CA THR A 169 4.71 4.83 15.55
C THR A 169 4.05 3.78 14.69
N GLY A 170 4.38 3.77 13.40
CA GLY A 170 3.91 2.77 12.46
C GLY A 170 5.02 2.25 11.56
N LEU A 171 4.68 1.25 10.76
CA LEU A 171 5.56 0.54 9.84
C LEU A 171 4.99 0.64 8.44
N VAL A 172 5.76 1.18 7.49
CA VAL A 172 5.35 1.32 6.08
C VAL A 172 6.30 0.52 5.20
N ILE A 173 5.77 -0.29 4.30
CA ILE A 173 6.56 -0.85 3.21
C ILE A 173 6.71 0.22 2.14
N GLU A 174 7.94 0.58 1.81
CA GLU A 174 8.26 1.38 0.62
C GLU A 174 9.14 0.56 -0.32
N ARG A 175 8.73 0.47 -1.58
CA ARG A 175 9.44 -0.26 -2.62
C ARG A 175 9.54 0.54 -3.90
N ASP A 176 10.49 0.20 -4.75
CA ASP A 176 10.40 0.55 -6.17
C ASP A 176 9.29 -0.26 -6.86
N ASP A 177 8.78 0.26 -7.98
CA ASP A 177 7.70 -0.35 -8.77
C ASP A 177 8.17 -0.90 -10.12
N ALA A 178 9.46 -1.20 -10.24
CA ALA A 178 10.06 -1.51 -11.53
C ALA A 178 11.11 -2.62 -11.46
N SER A 179 11.31 -3.24 -10.30
CA SER A 179 12.40 -4.19 -10.10
C SER A 179 12.00 -5.44 -9.33
N GLU A 180 12.55 -6.57 -9.79
CA GLU A 180 12.38 -7.89 -9.22
C GLU A 180 13.62 -8.76 -9.47
N GLY A 181 13.85 -9.76 -8.63
CA GLY A 181 14.96 -10.70 -8.73
C GLY A 181 16.26 -10.22 -8.07
N ALA A 182 17.00 -11.15 -7.48
CA ALA A 182 18.25 -10.85 -6.75
C ALA A 182 19.49 -10.84 -7.65
N GLY A 183 19.36 -11.27 -8.91
CA GLY A 183 20.44 -11.33 -9.90
C GLY A 183 20.57 -12.70 -10.59
N PRO A 184 21.46 -12.81 -11.60
CA PRO A 184 22.30 -11.74 -12.14
C PRO A 184 21.49 -10.70 -12.93
N GLY A 185 21.95 -9.45 -12.92
CA GLY A 185 21.37 -8.36 -13.72
C GLY A 185 21.88 -8.35 -15.16
N CYS A 186 21.06 -7.89 -16.10
CA CYS A 186 21.47 -7.77 -17.51
C CYS A 186 22.40 -6.56 -17.73
N PRO A 187 23.63 -6.74 -18.24
CA PRO A 187 24.61 -5.64 -18.30
C PRO A 187 24.36 -4.61 -19.40
N ASN A 188 23.77 -5.01 -20.54
CA ASN A 188 23.68 -4.16 -21.73
C ASN A 188 22.27 -4.03 -22.32
N ALA A 189 21.49 -5.12 -22.34
CA ALA A 189 20.17 -5.18 -22.95
C ALA A 189 19.32 -6.25 -22.24
N PRO A 190 17.98 -6.17 -22.32
CA PRO A 190 17.09 -7.23 -21.81
C PRO A 190 17.43 -8.59 -22.43
N ARG A 191 17.51 -9.63 -21.61
CA ARG A 191 17.73 -11.02 -22.04
C ARG A 191 16.91 -11.97 -21.17
N THR A 192 16.82 -13.22 -21.60
CA THR A 192 16.06 -14.28 -20.89
C THR A 192 16.88 -15.02 -19.83
N ASP A 193 18.17 -14.70 -19.68
CA ASP A 193 19.13 -15.35 -18.77
C ASP A 193 19.58 -14.44 -17.62
N CYS A 194 18.94 -13.27 -17.45
CA CYS A 194 19.22 -12.30 -16.39
C CYS A 194 17.99 -11.43 -16.09
N PHE A 195 17.98 -10.80 -14.92
CA PHE A 195 16.97 -9.80 -14.59
C PHE A 195 17.28 -8.47 -15.27
N THR A 196 16.32 -7.95 -16.03
CA THR A 196 16.49 -6.64 -16.70
C THR A 196 16.60 -5.49 -15.69
N ARG A 197 15.85 -5.60 -14.59
CA ARG A 197 15.84 -4.64 -13.48
C ARG A 197 15.82 -5.43 -12.16
N PRO A 198 16.99 -5.86 -11.64
CA PRO A 198 17.03 -6.58 -10.37
C PRO A 198 16.55 -5.68 -9.22
N ALA A 199 15.98 -6.31 -8.19
CA ALA A 199 15.47 -5.67 -6.97
C ALA A 199 16.47 -4.64 -6.42
N SER A 200 16.07 -3.37 -6.35
CA SER A 200 17.00 -2.28 -6.03
C SER A 200 16.67 -1.53 -4.74
N PHE A 201 15.38 -1.37 -4.43
CA PHE A 201 14.91 -0.67 -3.24
C PHE A 201 13.63 -1.30 -2.70
N LYS A 202 13.71 -1.93 -1.53
CA LYS A 202 12.56 -2.50 -0.80
C LYS A 202 12.82 -2.38 0.69
N ARG A 203 12.02 -1.63 1.43
CA ARG A 203 12.26 -1.32 2.84
C ARG A 203 10.97 -1.32 3.66
N VAL A 204 11.08 -1.74 4.92
CA VAL A 204 10.08 -1.46 5.95
C VAL A 204 10.59 -0.30 6.79
N TYR A 205 9.95 0.86 6.70
CA TYR A 205 10.27 2.04 7.49
C TYR A 205 9.47 2.07 8.78
N LYS A 206 10.14 2.36 9.91
CA LYS A 206 9.48 2.86 11.12
C LYS A 206 9.28 4.35 11.00
N ILE A 207 8.02 4.80 11.09
CA ILE A 207 7.64 6.22 11.09
C ILE A 207 7.11 6.64 12.46
N ASP A 208 7.28 7.92 12.80
CA ASP A 208 6.79 8.53 14.05
C ASP A 208 5.87 9.73 13.74
N PHE A 209 4.60 9.59 14.15
CA PHE A 209 3.52 10.57 14.00
C PHE A 209 3.60 11.71 15.02
N SER A 210 4.35 11.53 16.12
CA SER A 210 4.55 12.56 17.13
C SER A 210 5.68 13.52 16.79
N GLN A 211 6.52 13.18 15.80
CA GLN A 211 7.61 13.99 15.30
C GLN A 211 7.31 14.42 13.87
N LEU A 212 6.52 15.49 13.74
CA LEU A 212 6.24 16.10 12.44
C LEU A 212 7.21 17.25 12.18
N ASP A 213 7.61 17.41 10.92
CA ASP A 213 8.22 18.66 10.50
C ASP A 213 7.17 19.76 10.26
N ALA A 214 7.64 20.97 9.94
CA ALA A 214 6.80 22.14 9.77
C ALA A 214 5.74 22.02 8.65
N ASP A 215 5.94 21.11 7.69
CA ASP A 215 5.03 20.89 6.56
C ASP A 215 4.09 19.70 6.76
N GLY A 216 4.16 19.04 7.93
CA GLY A 216 3.32 17.91 8.32
C GLY A 216 3.83 16.54 7.86
N PHE A 217 5.13 16.39 7.59
CA PHE A 217 5.70 15.08 7.24
C PHE A 217 6.04 14.26 8.48
N VAL A 218 5.73 12.97 8.45
CA VAL A 218 6.16 12.03 9.49
C VAL A 218 7.67 11.81 9.42
N LYS A 219 8.31 11.70 10.59
CA LYS A 219 9.72 11.33 10.68
C LYS A 219 9.89 9.84 10.37
N LYS A 220 10.73 9.53 9.38
CA LYS A 220 11.33 8.18 9.22
C LYS A 220 12.44 8.00 10.26
N VAL A 221 12.29 7.03 11.14
CA VAL A 221 13.20 6.78 12.28
C VAL A 221 14.30 5.80 11.91
N ALA A 222 13.92 4.67 11.33
CA ALA A 222 14.82 3.58 10.95
C ALA A 222 14.12 2.69 9.90
N PHE A 223 14.86 1.75 9.31
CA PHE A 223 14.29 0.82 8.34
C PHE A 223 14.94 -0.56 8.40
N ILE A 224 14.23 -1.55 7.89
CA ILE A 224 14.76 -2.86 7.49
C ILE A 224 14.91 -2.85 5.97
N ASP A 225 16.09 -3.21 5.46
CA ASP A 225 16.32 -3.39 4.04
C ASP A 225 15.93 -4.82 3.62
N LEU A 226 14.84 -4.95 2.87
CA LEU A 226 14.30 -6.24 2.43
C LEU A 226 15.17 -6.90 1.36
N THR A 227 16.08 -6.15 0.74
CA THR A 227 17.08 -6.69 -0.19
C THR A 227 18.29 -7.27 0.54
N LYS A 228 18.40 -7.10 1.86
CA LYS A 228 19.57 -7.50 2.66
C LYS A 228 19.22 -7.76 4.12
N ILE A 229 18.34 -8.74 4.36
CA ILE A 229 17.90 -9.12 5.70
C ILE A 229 18.95 -10.03 6.34
N SER A 230 19.41 -9.71 7.55
CA SER A 230 20.35 -10.56 8.29
C SER A 230 19.68 -11.88 8.71
N ASN A 231 20.29 -13.01 8.36
CA ASN A 231 19.81 -14.36 8.68
C ASN A 231 20.91 -15.17 9.41
N PRO A 232 21.33 -14.73 10.62
CA PRO A 232 22.48 -15.32 11.32
C PRO A 232 22.24 -16.75 11.80
N LYS A 233 20.97 -17.16 11.90
CA LYS A 233 20.55 -18.49 12.34
C LYS A 233 20.19 -19.42 11.17
N LEU A 234 20.34 -18.98 9.93
CA LEU A 234 20.02 -19.75 8.72
C LEU A 234 18.62 -20.38 8.77
N LEU A 235 17.59 -19.55 8.92
CA LEU A 235 16.19 -19.98 9.10
C LEU A 235 15.37 -20.01 7.81
N ALA A 236 15.91 -19.56 6.68
CA ALA A 236 15.16 -19.47 5.44
C ALA A 236 14.77 -20.87 4.92
N LYS A 237 13.50 -21.04 4.57
CA LYS A 237 12.93 -22.28 3.99
C LYS A 237 12.57 -22.15 2.51
N ARG A 238 12.65 -20.93 1.99
CA ARG A 238 12.42 -20.55 0.59
C ARG A 238 13.62 -19.74 0.11
N GLY A 239 14.04 -19.99 -1.13
CA GLY A 239 15.27 -19.42 -1.67
C GLY A 239 16.55 -19.93 -0.97
N PRO A 240 17.70 -19.32 -1.28
CA PRO A 240 18.97 -19.63 -0.64
C PRO A 240 18.93 -19.37 0.88
N ASN A 241 19.33 -20.36 1.67
CA ASN A 241 19.47 -20.21 3.12
C ASN A 241 20.87 -19.75 3.49
N GLU A 242 21.13 -18.47 3.26
CA GLU A 242 22.44 -17.82 3.44
C GLU A 242 22.42 -16.84 4.60
N ALA A 243 23.59 -16.28 4.94
CA ALA A 243 23.72 -15.28 6.00
C ALA A 243 22.90 -14.00 5.74
N ASN A 244 22.62 -13.69 4.47
CA ASN A 244 21.66 -12.66 4.08
C ASN A 244 20.49 -13.33 3.38
N PHE A 245 19.30 -13.09 3.89
CA PHE A 245 18.05 -13.43 3.22
C PHE A 245 17.57 -12.22 2.41
N VAL A 246 17.00 -12.49 1.25
CA VAL A 246 16.57 -11.45 0.30
C VAL A 246 15.11 -11.71 -0.06
N LEU A 247 14.31 -10.66 -0.03
CA LEU A 247 12.96 -10.60 -0.60
C LEU A 247 13.03 -9.76 -1.88
N PRO A 248 13.43 -10.33 -3.02
CA PRO A 248 13.66 -9.57 -4.24
C PRO A 248 12.40 -9.40 -5.08
N HIS A 249 11.22 -9.61 -4.52
CA HIS A 249 9.99 -9.71 -5.27
C HIS A 249 9.49 -8.35 -5.71
N LEU A 250 8.74 -8.27 -6.80
CA LEU A 250 8.10 -7.01 -7.19
C LEU A 250 7.19 -6.49 -6.06
N GLY A 251 6.31 -7.35 -5.52
CA GLY A 251 5.26 -6.97 -4.56
C GLY A 251 5.36 -7.59 -3.16
N PRO A 252 6.34 -7.21 -2.30
CA PRO A 252 6.12 -7.32 -0.86
C PRO A 252 4.98 -6.38 -0.45
N GLU A 253 3.74 -6.87 -0.49
CA GLU A 253 2.50 -6.07 -0.43
C GLU A 253 1.63 -6.39 0.78
N GLY A 254 2.07 -7.29 1.67
CA GLY A 254 1.42 -7.51 2.95
C GLY A 254 2.37 -7.36 4.14
N LEU A 255 1.86 -6.77 5.20
CA LEU A 255 2.52 -6.52 6.47
C LEU A 255 1.52 -6.73 7.61
N THR A 256 1.88 -7.54 8.60
CA THR A 256 1.13 -7.60 9.86
C THR A 256 2.06 -7.70 11.06
N VAL A 257 1.66 -7.06 12.16
CA VAL A 257 2.35 -7.13 13.44
C VAL A 257 1.85 -8.36 14.19
N VAL A 258 2.77 -9.30 14.50
CA VAL A 258 2.44 -10.55 15.20
C VAL A 258 2.51 -10.36 16.71
N ASP A 259 3.56 -9.70 17.16
CA ASP A 259 3.78 -9.35 18.56
C ASP A 259 4.70 -8.13 18.68
N ALA A 260 5.11 -7.79 19.91
CA ALA A 260 5.94 -6.61 20.18
C ALA A 260 7.29 -6.57 19.43
N ARG A 261 7.76 -7.69 18.88
CA ARG A 261 9.07 -7.81 18.23
C ARG A 261 9.03 -8.56 16.92
N HIS A 262 7.86 -8.99 16.44
CA HIS A 262 7.78 -9.74 15.20
C HIS A 262 6.72 -9.19 14.25
N ILE A 263 7.07 -9.20 12.97
CA ILE A 263 6.15 -8.92 11.86
C ILE A 263 6.16 -10.09 10.88
N VAL A 264 5.07 -10.24 10.14
CA VAL A 264 5.03 -11.06 8.93
C VAL A 264 4.97 -10.14 7.72
N LEU A 265 5.82 -10.42 6.74
CA LEU A 265 5.75 -9.86 5.40
C LEU A 265 5.17 -10.90 4.44
N VAL A 266 4.29 -10.45 3.54
CA VAL A 266 3.67 -11.27 2.50
C VAL A 266 4.26 -10.87 1.16
N ASN A 267 4.66 -11.86 0.38
CA ASN A 267 4.94 -11.69 -1.04
C ASN A 267 3.64 -11.92 -1.82
N ASP A 268 3.14 -10.89 -2.49
CA ASP A 268 2.23 -11.05 -3.61
C ASP A 268 3.07 -11.39 -4.84
N ASN A 269 2.92 -12.61 -5.33
CA ASN A 269 3.66 -13.08 -6.47
C ASN A 269 3.09 -12.61 -7.82
N ASN A 270 2.06 -11.76 -7.83
CA ASN A 270 1.44 -11.16 -9.01
C ASN A 270 1.28 -12.17 -10.18
N PHE A 271 0.79 -13.37 -9.86
CA PHE A 271 0.78 -14.49 -10.78
C PHE A 271 -0.13 -14.22 -12.00
N PRO A 272 0.30 -14.52 -13.24
CA PRO A 272 1.56 -15.15 -13.65
C PRO A 272 2.62 -14.15 -14.16
N PHE A 273 2.52 -12.86 -13.82
CA PHE A 273 3.25 -11.79 -14.50
C PHE A 273 4.59 -11.40 -13.85
N SER A 274 4.91 -11.94 -12.67
CA SER A 274 6.20 -11.69 -12.01
C SER A 274 7.25 -12.78 -12.25
N SER A 275 8.51 -12.44 -11.99
CA SER A 275 9.56 -13.38 -11.67
C SER A 275 9.91 -13.27 -10.19
N GLY A 276 10.14 -14.40 -9.54
CA GLY A 276 10.62 -14.42 -8.17
C GLY A 276 12.14 -14.41 -8.08
N ARG A 277 12.67 -15.31 -7.26
CA ARG A 277 14.12 -15.52 -7.13
C ARG A 277 14.72 -16.23 -8.33
N THR A 278 13.90 -16.95 -9.10
CA THR A 278 14.31 -17.72 -10.28
C THR A 278 13.80 -17.04 -11.55
N ILE A 279 14.70 -16.83 -12.51
CA ILE A 279 14.35 -16.17 -13.78
C ILE A 279 13.26 -16.95 -14.52
N GLY A 280 12.19 -16.26 -14.91
CA GLY A 280 11.08 -16.84 -15.65
C GLY A 280 10.18 -17.77 -14.84
N GLN A 281 10.34 -17.81 -13.51
CA GLN A 281 9.44 -18.52 -12.61
C GLN A 281 8.90 -17.56 -11.54
N PRO A 282 7.57 -17.36 -11.46
CA PRO A 282 6.97 -16.70 -10.32
C PRO A 282 7.32 -17.46 -9.03
N ASP A 283 7.68 -16.75 -7.96
CA ASP A 283 7.84 -17.37 -6.64
C ASP A 283 6.46 -17.79 -6.08
N ASP A 284 6.46 -18.66 -5.08
CA ASP A 284 5.25 -18.90 -4.28
C ASP A 284 4.81 -17.59 -3.59
N ASN A 285 3.51 -17.47 -3.30
CA ASN A 285 3.10 -16.60 -2.21
C ASN A 285 3.78 -17.09 -0.92
N GLU A 286 4.56 -16.22 -0.29
CA GLU A 286 5.37 -16.55 0.88
C GLU A 286 5.09 -15.62 2.05
N LEU A 287 5.18 -16.18 3.25
CA LEU A 287 5.08 -15.44 4.52
C LEU A 287 6.46 -15.48 5.19
N THR A 288 7.04 -14.30 5.42
CA THR A 288 8.34 -14.14 6.07
C THR A 288 8.15 -13.54 7.46
N LEU A 289 8.43 -14.32 8.49
CA LEU A 289 8.45 -13.84 9.88
C LEU A 289 9.81 -13.18 10.18
N LEU A 290 9.80 -11.91 10.57
CA LEU A 290 11.00 -11.16 10.93
C LEU A 290 10.99 -10.78 12.42
N ASP A 291 12.15 -10.90 13.07
CA ASP A 291 12.42 -10.24 14.36
C ASP A 291 12.86 -8.79 14.09
N ILE A 292 12.08 -7.85 14.61
CA ILE A 292 12.22 -6.41 14.39
C ILE A 292 12.70 -5.68 15.65
N SER A 293 13.23 -6.37 16.66
CA SER A 293 13.66 -5.78 17.94
C SER A 293 14.51 -4.52 17.75
N ALA A 294 15.51 -4.58 16.86
CA ALA A 294 16.39 -3.44 16.57
C ALA A 294 15.65 -2.24 15.94
N LEU A 295 14.63 -2.50 15.12
CA LEU A 295 13.79 -1.46 14.53
C LEU A 295 12.89 -0.82 15.60
N VAL A 296 12.31 -1.63 16.48
CA VAL A 296 11.48 -1.17 17.61
C VAL A 296 12.28 -0.27 18.55
N ASP A 297 13.53 -0.64 18.87
CA ASP A 297 14.38 0.09 19.82
C ASP A 297 14.98 1.40 19.27
N ALA A 298 14.96 1.61 17.94
CA ALA A 298 15.45 2.83 17.31
C ALA A 298 14.61 4.07 17.67
N LYS A 299 15.25 5.23 17.85
CA LYS A 299 14.64 6.51 18.29
C LYS A 299 14.98 7.67 17.34
#